data_AF-A0A847AX94-F1
#
_entry.id   AF-A0A847AX94-F1
#
_cell.length_a   1.000
_cell.length_b   1.000
_cell.length_c   1.000
_cell.angle_alpha   90.00
_cell.angle_beta   90.00
_cell.angle_gamma   90.00
#
_symmetry.space_group_name_H-M   'P 1'
#
loop_
_entity.id
_entity.type
_entity.pdbx_description
1 polymer ?
#
loop_
_entity_poly.entity_id
_entity_poly.type
_entity_poly.pdbx_seq_one_letter_code
_entity_poly.pdbx_strand_id
1 'polypeptide(L)'
;MIDILNEVNSRGCDVKYCFDIGHLLTIDLPMHKENFNKESIPERPEDLLEDIPAELFYKVHLNDFWINRDPEGEGKGEPPFKFHPPLHRETGFLKKENLIRFAEILRSKGAELIIVETAVRDIEDLLNAKQIIADETAYLNEVLK
;
A
#
# COMPACT_ATOMS: atom_id res chain seq x y z
N MET A 1 -13.24 7.74 -12.92
CA MET A 1 -13.76 7.00 -11.75
C MET A 1 -14.91 7.76 -11.09
N ILE A 2 -14.71 9.03 -10.70
CA ILE A 2 -15.76 9.90 -10.11
C ILE A 2 -17.04 9.91 -10.95
N ASP A 3 -16.91 10.13 -12.27
CA ASP A 3 -18.08 10.16 -13.15
C ASP A 3 -18.87 8.85 -13.14
N ILE A 4 -18.17 7.70 -13.03
CA ILE A 4 -18.81 6.38 -12.94
C ILE A 4 -19.56 6.25 -11.61
N LEU A 5 -18.95 6.67 -10.50
CA LEU A 5 -19.61 6.64 -9.18
C LEU A 5 -20.84 7.54 -9.17
N ASN A 6 -20.73 8.75 -9.69
CA ASN A 6 -21.82 9.71 -9.79
C ASN A 6 -22.96 9.19 -10.66
N GLU A 7 -22.65 8.61 -11.82
CA GLU A 7 -23.65 8.00 -12.69
C GLU A 7 -24.39 6.86 -11.99
N VAL A 8 -23.66 5.94 -11.35
CA VAL A 8 -24.25 4.78 -10.68
C VAL A 8 -25.09 5.20 -9.47
N ASN A 9 -24.58 6.14 -8.66
CA ASN A 9 -25.29 6.63 -7.48
C ASN A 9 -26.53 7.46 -7.85
N SER A 10 -26.51 8.18 -8.98
CA SER A 10 -27.71 8.88 -9.49
C SER A 10 -28.89 7.95 -9.80
N ARG A 11 -28.64 6.64 -9.94
CA ARG A 11 -29.67 5.60 -10.15
C ARG A 11 -30.20 4.99 -8.84
N GLY A 12 -29.84 5.57 -7.70
CA GLY A 12 -30.29 5.14 -6.37
C GLY A 12 -29.45 4.02 -5.73
N CYS A 13 -28.25 3.76 -6.26
CA CYS A 13 -27.29 2.87 -5.61
C CYS A 13 -26.43 3.65 -4.59
N ASP A 14 -25.88 2.93 -3.60
CA ASP A 14 -24.83 3.44 -2.69
C ASP A 14 -23.52 2.72 -3.01
N VAL A 15 -22.81 3.20 -4.03
CA VAL A 15 -21.50 2.68 -4.44
C VAL A 15 -20.43 3.65 -3.99
N LYS A 16 -19.42 3.10 -3.32
CA LYS A 16 -18.28 3.82 -2.77
C LYS A 16 -16.99 3.21 -3.29
N TYR A 17 -15.94 4.02 -3.36
CA TYR A 17 -14.66 3.56 -3.87
C TYR A 17 -13.75 3.01 -2.76
N CYS A 18 -13.07 1.91 -3.07
CA CYS A 18 -12.04 1.35 -2.21
C CYS A 18 -10.70 1.56 -2.91
N PHE A 19 -9.86 2.43 -2.36
CA PHE A 19 -8.50 2.62 -2.85
C PHE A 19 -7.59 1.50 -2.38
N ASP A 20 -6.59 1.19 -3.19
CA ASP A 20 -5.46 0.35 -2.79
C ASP A 20 -4.17 1.11 -3.07
N ILE A 21 -3.42 1.40 -2.00
CA ILE A 21 -2.23 2.23 -2.09
C ILE A 21 -1.11 1.50 -2.83
N GLY A 22 -0.90 0.20 -2.64
CA GLY A 22 0.12 -0.55 -3.37
C GLY A 22 -0.15 -0.52 -4.85
N HIS A 23 -1.40 -0.71 -5.27
CA HIS A 23 -1.77 -0.58 -6.69
C HIS A 23 -1.52 0.83 -7.24
N LEU A 24 -1.80 1.88 -6.47
CA LEU A 24 -1.53 3.26 -6.88
C LEU A 24 -0.03 3.53 -7.00
N LEU A 25 0.76 3.14 -6.00
CA LEU A 25 2.21 3.35 -5.98
C LEU A 25 2.92 2.50 -7.04
N THR A 26 2.32 1.39 -7.44
CA THR A 26 2.87 0.48 -8.45
C THR A 26 2.41 0.76 -9.88
N ILE A 27 1.44 1.67 -10.09
CA ILE A 27 0.83 1.91 -11.41
C ILE A 27 1.83 2.36 -12.47
N ASP A 28 2.79 3.19 -12.07
CA ASP A 28 3.86 3.73 -12.92
C ASP A 28 5.20 3.05 -12.66
N LEU A 29 5.25 2.03 -11.80
CA LEU A 29 6.48 1.28 -11.61
C LEU A 29 6.86 0.61 -12.93
N PRO A 30 8.12 0.72 -13.36
CA PRO A 30 8.60 0.11 -14.58
C PRO A 30 8.54 -1.43 -14.63
N MET A 31 7.93 -2.13 -13.67
CA MET A 31 7.63 -3.57 -13.83
C MET A 31 6.65 -3.88 -14.97
N HIS A 32 6.06 -2.85 -15.58
CA HIS A 32 5.33 -2.89 -16.85
C HIS A 32 6.15 -2.41 -18.08
N LYS A 33 7.44 -2.05 -17.92
CA LYS A 33 8.34 -1.57 -18.98
C LYS A 33 9.72 -2.23 -18.82
N GLU A 34 10.25 -2.86 -19.87
CA GLU A 34 11.45 -3.73 -19.83
C GLU A 34 12.76 -3.14 -19.21
N ASN A 35 12.81 -1.87 -18.79
CA ASN A 35 13.99 -1.20 -18.23
C ASN A 35 13.65 -0.36 -16.97
N PHE A 36 13.56 -1.01 -15.80
CA PHE A 36 13.29 -0.34 -14.53
C PHE A 36 14.45 0.53 -14.03
N ASN A 37 14.17 1.81 -13.76
CA ASN A 37 15.06 2.72 -13.03
C ASN A 37 14.43 3.11 -11.70
N LYS A 38 15.11 2.74 -10.60
CA LYS A 38 14.76 3.04 -9.20
C LYS A 38 14.49 4.52 -8.90
N GLU A 39 15.04 5.45 -9.68
CA GLU A 39 14.87 6.88 -9.48
C GLU A 39 13.45 7.37 -9.82
N SER A 40 12.58 6.50 -10.35
CA SER A 40 11.19 6.84 -10.67
C SER A 40 10.24 6.75 -9.46
N ILE A 41 10.65 6.15 -8.34
CA ILE A 41 9.80 6.09 -7.13
C ILE A 41 10.06 7.36 -6.31
N PRO A 42 9.04 8.20 -6.08
CA PRO A 42 9.21 9.40 -5.27
C PRO A 42 9.64 9.03 -3.85
N GLU A 43 10.49 9.85 -3.24
CA GLU A 43 10.93 9.70 -1.84
C GLU A 43 9.75 9.78 -0.86
N ARG A 44 8.69 10.50 -1.27
CA ARG A 44 7.44 10.69 -0.54
C ARG A 44 6.27 10.12 -1.35
N PRO A 45 6.14 8.78 -1.42
CA PRO A 45 5.05 8.13 -2.16
C PRO A 45 3.66 8.55 -1.68
N GLU A 46 3.54 8.96 -0.42
CA GLU A 46 2.28 9.42 0.17
C GLU A 46 1.74 10.72 -0.41
N ASP A 47 2.60 11.57 -0.99
CA ASP A 47 2.19 12.87 -1.54
C ASP A 47 1.24 12.70 -2.76
N LEU A 48 1.27 11.54 -3.43
CA LEU A 48 0.35 11.18 -4.51
C LEU A 48 -1.12 11.18 -4.07
N LEU A 49 -1.39 11.00 -2.78
CA LEU A 49 -2.76 11.04 -2.25
C LEU A 49 -3.32 12.45 -2.13
N GLU A 50 -2.47 13.48 -2.09
CA GLU A 50 -2.92 14.86 -1.92
C GLU A 50 -3.76 15.33 -3.12
N ASP A 51 -3.42 14.87 -4.33
CA ASP A 51 -4.11 15.23 -5.58
C ASP A 51 -5.43 14.46 -5.80
N ILE A 52 -5.66 13.38 -5.05
CA ILE A 52 -6.87 12.57 -5.21
C ILE A 52 -8.06 13.26 -4.52
N PRO A 53 -9.21 13.40 -5.20
CA PRO A 53 -10.42 13.97 -4.61
C PRO A 53 -10.91 13.21 -3.37
N ALA A 54 -11.29 13.95 -2.32
CA ALA A 54 -11.72 13.40 -1.03
C ALA A 54 -12.91 12.43 -1.15
N GLU A 55 -13.84 12.70 -2.06
CA GLU A 55 -15.02 11.88 -2.34
C GLU A 55 -14.71 10.45 -2.79
N LEU A 56 -13.48 10.16 -3.21
CA LEU A 56 -13.04 8.82 -3.55
C LEU A 56 -12.49 8.04 -2.35
N PHE A 57 -12.22 8.70 -1.21
CA PHE A 57 -11.68 8.05 -0.01
C PHE A 57 -12.80 7.58 0.90
N TYR A 58 -13.25 6.34 0.71
CA TYR A 58 -14.15 5.67 1.65
C TYR A 58 -13.42 4.56 2.42
N LYS A 59 -12.96 3.53 1.71
CA LYS A 59 -12.12 2.45 2.23
C LYS A 59 -10.76 2.51 1.57
N VAL A 60 -9.72 2.17 2.31
CA VAL A 60 -8.35 2.16 1.80
C VAL A 60 -7.66 0.88 2.22
N HIS A 61 -7.12 0.15 1.26
CA HIS A 61 -6.17 -0.91 1.51
C HIS A 61 -4.78 -0.29 1.66
N LEU A 62 -4.19 -0.51 2.83
CA LEU A 62 -2.84 -0.15 3.16
C LEU A 62 -1.98 -1.41 3.06
N ASN A 63 -1.06 -1.37 2.12
CA ASN A 63 -0.10 -2.43 1.88
C ASN A 63 1.19 -1.79 1.35
N ASP A 64 2.25 -2.58 1.30
CA ASP A 64 3.55 -2.15 0.80
C ASP A 64 4.01 -3.11 -0.30
N PHE A 65 5.15 -2.82 -0.89
CA PHE A 65 5.83 -3.68 -1.83
C PHE A 65 7.32 -3.65 -1.57
N TRP A 66 7.98 -4.74 -1.90
CA TRP A 66 9.43 -4.87 -1.87
C TRP A 66 9.93 -5.14 -3.28
N ILE A 67 11.08 -4.56 -3.62
CA ILE A 67 11.76 -4.79 -4.91
C ILE A 67 13.11 -5.42 -4.63
N ASN A 68 13.43 -6.48 -5.36
CA ASN A 68 14.74 -7.09 -5.34
C ASN A 68 15.75 -6.15 -6.01
N ARG A 69 16.63 -5.57 -5.20
CA ARG A 69 17.61 -4.57 -5.65
C ARG A 69 18.88 -5.19 -6.22
N ASP A 70 19.08 -6.49 -6.02
CA ASP A 70 20.28 -7.19 -6.43
C ASP A 70 19.94 -8.61 -6.90
N PRO A 71 19.30 -8.75 -8.08
CA PRO A 71 18.87 -10.05 -8.60
C PRO A 71 20.03 -10.97 -9.00
N GLU A 72 21.26 -10.45 -9.09
CA GLU A 72 22.44 -11.21 -9.48
C GLU A 72 23.39 -11.53 -8.30
N GLY A 73 23.32 -10.78 -7.20
CA GLY A 73 24.08 -11.00 -5.96
C GLY A 73 23.25 -11.59 -4.82
N GLU A 74 23.07 -10.87 -3.70
CA GLU A 74 22.42 -11.42 -2.49
C GLU A 74 20.93 -11.71 -2.68
N GLY A 75 20.28 -11.01 -3.62
CA GLY A 75 18.90 -11.27 -4.01
C GLY A 75 18.76 -12.35 -5.09
N LYS A 76 19.84 -13.05 -5.46
CA LYS A 76 19.78 -14.10 -6.48
C LYS A 76 18.84 -15.24 -6.06
N GLY A 77 17.83 -15.48 -6.88
CA GLY A 77 16.80 -16.50 -6.61
C GLY A 77 15.54 -15.96 -5.93
N GLU A 78 15.56 -14.70 -5.46
CA GLU A 78 14.37 -13.99 -5.02
C GLU A 78 13.59 -13.42 -6.20
N PRO A 79 12.25 -13.33 -6.12
CA PRO A 79 11.46 -12.70 -7.17
C PRO A 79 11.84 -11.22 -7.32
N PRO A 80 11.67 -10.62 -8.51
CA PRO A 80 11.99 -9.21 -8.74
C PRO A 80 11.19 -8.26 -7.85
N PHE A 81 10.01 -8.69 -7.40
CA PHE A 81 9.15 -7.94 -6.49
C PHE A 81 8.39 -8.89 -5.54
N LYS A 82 7.99 -8.37 -4.37
CA LYS A 82 7.04 -9.01 -3.45
C LYS A 82 5.96 -7.98 -3.09
N PHE A 83 4.70 -8.33 -3.33
CA PHE A 83 3.58 -7.53 -2.85
C PHE A 83 3.23 -7.91 -1.41
N HIS A 84 2.92 -6.87 -0.64
CA HIS A 84 2.32 -6.91 0.69
C HIS A 84 3.22 -7.57 1.76
N PRO A 85 4.51 -7.18 1.86
CA PRO A 85 5.30 -7.60 3.01
C PRO A 85 4.69 -7.04 4.31
N PRO A 86 4.87 -7.71 5.46
CA PRO A 86 4.41 -7.17 6.73
C PRO A 86 5.03 -5.80 7.02
N LEU A 87 4.18 -4.80 7.26
CA LEU A 87 4.56 -3.39 7.41
C LEU A 87 5.49 -3.16 8.61
N HIS A 88 5.29 -3.90 9.70
CA HIS A 88 6.11 -3.79 10.91
C HIS A 88 7.59 -4.15 10.72
N ARG A 89 7.93 -4.85 9.63
CA ARG A 89 9.32 -5.20 9.31
C ARG A 89 10.02 -4.10 8.53
N GLU A 90 9.27 -3.13 8.01
CA GLU A 90 9.77 -2.02 7.19
C GLU A 90 10.72 -2.48 6.07
N THR A 91 10.50 -3.67 5.52
CA THR A 91 11.34 -4.23 4.46
C THR A 91 11.01 -3.62 3.10
N GLY A 92 9.75 -3.23 2.88
CA GLY A 92 9.31 -2.60 1.65
C GLY A 92 9.64 -1.10 1.58
N PHE A 93 8.94 -0.37 0.72
CA PHE A 93 9.20 1.05 0.46
C PHE A 93 8.60 1.95 1.53
N LEU A 94 7.46 1.59 2.11
CA LEU A 94 6.79 2.40 3.11
C LEU A 94 7.50 2.25 4.46
N LYS A 95 8.10 3.35 4.94
CA LYS A 95 8.69 3.44 6.27
C LYS A 95 7.71 4.03 7.26
N LYS A 96 8.06 3.95 8.54
CA LYS A 96 7.25 4.49 9.63
C LYS A 96 6.76 5.90 9.36
N GLU A 97 7.64 6.79 8.92
CA GLU A 97 7.33 8.19 8.63
C GLU A 97 6.33 8.33 7.48
N ASN A 98 6.47 7.51 6.42
CA ASN A 98 5.50 7.48 5.33
C ASN A 98 4.13 7.05 5.85
N LEU A 99 4.06 6.01 6.69
CA LEU A 99 2.81 5.50 7.24
C LEU A 99 2.08 6.52 8.13
N ILE A 100 2.83 7.27 8.95
CA ILE A 100 2.29 8.40 9.74
C ILE A 100 1.65 9.42 8.80
N ARG A 101 2.39 9.84 7.77
CA ARG A 101 1.91 10.85 6.83
C ARG A 101 0.72 10.35 5.99
N PHE A 102 0.72 9.09 5.58
CA PHE A 102 -0.43 8.43 4.95
C PHE A 102 -1.66 8.54 5.84
N ALA A 103 -1.54 8.20 7.13
CA ALA A 103 -2.65 8.28 8.08
C ALA A 103 -3.21 9.70 8.20
N GLU A 104 -2.34 10.71 8.27
CA GLU A 104 -2.74 12.13 8.31
C GLU A 104 -3.55 12.53 7.07
N ILE A 105 -3.05 12.19 5.88
CA ILE A 105 -3.73 12.51 4.62
C ILE A 105 -5.07 11.79 4.56
N LEU A 106 -5.13 10.49 4.84
CA LEU A 106 -6.36 9.70 4.79
C LEU A 106 -7.43 10.22 5.76
N ARG A 107 -7.04 10.61 6.98
CA ARG A 107 -7.95 11.26 7.94
C ARG A 107 -8.47 12.59 7.42
N SER A 108 -7.61 13.42 6.84
CA SER A 108 -8.01 14.72 6.28
C SER A 108 -8.97 14.58 5.09
N LYS A 109 -8.83 13.49 4.32
CA LYS A 109 -9.67 13.17 3.16
C LYS A 109 -10.97 12.46 3.54
N GLY A 110 -11.15 12.06 4.81
CA GLY A 110 -12.38 11.45 5.31
C GLY A 110 -12.49 9.94 5.09
N ALA A 111 -11.37 9.22 4.95
CA ALA A 111 -11.40 7.76 4.87
C ALA A 111 -12.02 7.16 6.15
N GLU A 112 -13.03 6.30 6.00
CA GLU A 112 -13.75 5.70 7.13
C GLU A 112 -13.06 4.44 7.68
N LEU A 113 -12.35 3.70 6.82
CA LEU A 113 -11.72 2.45 7.20
C LEU A 113 -10.43 2.22 6.41
N ILE A 114 -9.36 1.91 7.15
CA ILE A 114 -8.09 1.43 6.63
C ILE A 114 -8.04 -0.08 6.86
N ILE A 115 -7.82 -0.84 5.80
CA ILE A 115 -7.66 -2.29 5.79
C ILE A 115 -6.20 -2.57 5.53
N VAL A 116 -5.54 -3.28 6.44
CA VAL A 116 -4.13 -3.67 6.27
C VAL A 116 -4.10 -5.00 5.54
N GLU A 117 -3.40 -5.05 4.42
CA GLU A 117 -3.27 -6.28 3.63
C GLU A 117 -1.83 -6.77 3.66
N THR A 118 -1.63 -7.87 4.37
CA THR A 118 -0.32 -8.52 4.51
C THR A 118 -0.37 -9.89 3.88
N ALA A 119 0.56 -10.16 2.95
CA ALA A 119 0.68 -11.44 2.27
C ALA A 119 1.79 -12.27 2.90
N VAL A 120 1.39 -13.41 3.43
CA VAL A 120 2.26 -14.40 4.05
C VAL A 120 2.70 -15.38 2.95
N ARG A 121 3.93 -15.25 2.42
CA ARG A 121 4.34 -15.93 1.17
C ARG A 121 5.36 -17.06 1.36
N ASP A 122 6.13 -17.04 2.44
CA ASP A 122 7.04 -18.13 2.78
C ASP A 122 6.48 -19.01 3.90
N ILE A 123 7.05 -20.21 4.05
CA ILE A 123 6.57 -21.22 5.00
C ILE A 123 6.76 -20.73 6.44
N GLU A 124 7.84 -20.00 6.73
CA GLU A 124 8.14 -19.50 8.07
C GLU A 124 7.09 -18.47 8.50
N ASP A 125 6.77 -17.54 7.61
CA ASP A 125 5.73 -16.56 7.81
C ASP A 125 4.37 -17.24 7.96
N LEU A 126 4.08 -18.29 7.16
CA LEU A 126 2.83 -19.04 7.27
C LEU A 126 2.67 -19.71 8.64
N LEU A 127 3.74 -20.33 9.13
CA LEU A 127 3.76 -20.96 10.45
C LEU A 127 3.61 -19.93 11.59
N ASN A 128 4.05 -18.70 11.36
CA ASN A 128 4.02 -17.60 12.34
C ASN A 128 2.93 -16.55 12.07
N ALA A 129 1.96 -16.82 11.19
CA ALA A 129 1.01 -15.82 10.70
C ALA A 129 0.26 -15.08 11.83
N LYS A 130 -0.10 -15.78 12.92
CA LYS A 130 -0.76 -15.16 14.08
C LYS A 130 0.14 -14.16 14.79
N GLN A 131 1.43 -14.48 14.92
CA GLN A 131 2.39 -13.57 15.55
C GLN A 131 2.64 -12.36 14.67
N ILE A 132 2.80 -12.56 13.36
CA ILE A 132 2.93 -11.49 12.37
C ILE A 132 1.77 -10.50 12.45
N ILE A 133 0.53 -11.00 12.51
CA ILE A 133 -0.66 -10.14 12.64
C ILE A 133 -0.64 -9.37 13.97
N ALA A 134 -0.23 -10.01 15.07
CA ALA A 134 -0.15 -9.37 16.37
C ALA A 134 0.91 -8.26 16.40
N ASP A 135 2.10 -8.52 15.86
CA ASP A 135 3.20 -7.56 15.79
C ASP A 135 2.85 -6.39 14.87
N GLU A 136 2.23 -6.67 13.73
CA GLU A 136 1.75 -5.66 12.80
C GLU A 136 0.64 -4.79 13.41
N THR A 137 -0.30 -5.40 14.13
CA THR A 137 -1.34 -4.66 14.85
C THR A 137 -0.71 -3.75 15.91
N ALA A 138 0.27 -4.24 16.68
CA ALA A 138 0.95 -3.46 17.70
C ALA A 138 1.72 -2.28 17.10
N TYR A 139 2.47 -2.53 16.02
CA TYR A 139 3.19 -1.51 15.28
C TYR A 139 2.26 -0.42 14.73
N LEU A 140 1.17 -0.82 14.06
CA LEU A 140 0.23 0.15 13.49
C LEU A 140 -0.54 0.92 14.56
N ASN A 141 -0.83 0.33 15.72
CA ASN A 141 -1.38 1.07 16.86
C ASN A 141 -0.41 2.12 17.43
N GLU A 142 0.89 1.97 17.23
CA GLU A 142 1.88 2.98 17.58
C GLU A 142 1.93 4.10 16.53
N VAL A 143 1.93 3.71 15.25
CA VAL A 143 2.14 4.57 14.09
C VAL A 143 0.90 5.39 13.73
N LEU A 144 -0.28 4.75 13.72
CA LEU A 144 -1.55 5.33 13.28
C LEU A 144 -2.34 5.95 14.44
N LYS A 145 -1.68 6.53 15.44
CA LYS A 145 -2.34 7.22 16.57
C LYS A 145 -3.00 8.52 16.19
#